data_AF-A0A660VK12-F1
#
_entry.id   AF-A0A660VK12-F1
#
_cell.length_a   1.000
_cell.length_b   1.000
_cell.length_c   1.000
_cell.angle_alpha   90.00
_cell.angle_beta   90.00
_cell.angle_gamma   90.00
#
_symmetry.space_group_name_H-M   'P 1'
#
loop_
_entity.id
_entity.type
_entity.pdbx_description
1 polymer ?
#
loop_
_entity_poly.entity_id
_entity_poly.type
_entity_poly.pdbx_seq_one_letter_code
_entity_poly.pdbx_strand_id
1 'polypeptide(L)'
;MVVLMRASLVLLVVAVLTGCSALDDTFVQTLPGTQPPTDRFPDVLAVELRPQGDRVYDVAVTLSSPYDTPERYADGWRVLDPEGNVLGAHTLGHDHAAEQPFTRTQPSLHIPAGIDEVTVEGRDQANGFGGSTLTAEVPE
;
A
#
# COMPACT_ATOMS: atom_id res chain seq x y z
N MET A 1 -15.31 -74.20 31.58
CA MET A 1 -14.26 -73.17 31.50
C MET A 1 -14.83 -71.95 30.81
N VAL A 2 -14.72 -70.82 31.49
CA VAL A 2 -15.20 -69.47 31.16
C VAL A 2 -14.68 -69.03 29.78
N VAL A 3 -15.54 -68.47 28.92
CA VAL A 3 -15.31 -67.12 28.35
C VAL A 3 -16.67 -66.46 28.09
N LEU A 4 -16.95 -65.48 28.94
CA LEU A 4 -17.88 -64.38 28.79
C LEU A 4 -17.20 -63.32 27.89
N MET A 5 -17.90 -62.76 26.91
CA MET A 5 -18.06 -61.30 26.79
C MET A 5 -18.81 -60.89 25.53
N ARG A 6 -19.87 -60.13 25.76
CA ARG A 6 -20.65 -59.38 24.78
C ARG A 6 -19.85 -58.15 24.36
N ALA A 7 -19.86 -57.81 23.08
CA ALA A 7 -19.52 -56.47 22.62
C ALA A 7 -20.56 -56.06 21.56
N SER A 8 -21.55 -55.29 22.01
CA SER A 8 -22.44 -54.53 21.14
C SER A 8 -21.85 -53.15 20.96
N LEU A 9 -21.44 -52.78 19.75
CA LEU A 9 -21.53 -51.41 19.27
C LEU A 9 -21.47 -51.42 17.74
N VAL A 10 -22.63 -51.33 17.11
CA VAL A 10 -22.77 -50.96 15.71
C VAL A 10 -22.88 -49.45 15.69
N LEU A 11 -21.96 -48.75 15.01
CA LEU A 11 -22.20 -47.40 14.53
C LEU A 11 -21.87 -47.37 13.04
N LEU A 12 -22.95 -47.47 12.26
CA LEU A 12 -23.03 -47.25 10.82
C LEU A 12 -23.20 -45.74 10.60
N VAL A 13 -22.26 -45.08 9.92
CA VAL A 13 -22.55 -43.81 9.22
C VAL A 13 -21.83 -43.80 7.87
N VAL A 14 -22.60 -44.22 6.87
CA VAL A 14 -22.75 -43.70 5.50
C VAL A 14 -21.53 -43.07 4.83
N ALA A 15 -21.04 -43.77 3.80
CA ALA A 15 -20.24 -43.22 2.71
C ALA A 15 -21.11 -42.40 1.74
N VAL A 16 -20.61 -41.24 1.31
CA VAL A 16 -21.00 -40.62 0.03
C VAL A 16 -19.72 -40.30 -0.72
N LEU A 17 -19.60 -40.93 -1.88
CA LEU A 17 -18.55 -40.76 -2.89
C LEU A 17 -18.82 -39.50 -3.73
N THR A 18 -17.87 -39.19 -4.63
CA THR A 18 -17.85 -38.17 -5.72
C THR A 18 -17.20 -36.86 -5.27
N GLY A 19 -16.05 -36.40 -5.76
CA GLY A 19 -15.32 -36.65 -7.01
C GLY A 19 -15.09 -35.30 -7.69
N CYS A 20 -13.83 -34.93 -7.98
CA CYS A 20 -13.35 -34.12 -9.12
C CYS A 20 -11.91 -33.66 -8.85
N SER A 21 -10.98 -34.12 -9.69
CA SER A 21 -9.64 -33.55 -9.82
C SER A 21 -9.73 -32.28 -10.67
N ALA A 22 -9.09 -31.19 -10.24
CA ALA A 22 -8.62 -30.12 -11.10
C ALA A 22 -7.40 -29.48 -10.44
N LEU A 23 -6.29 -29.45 -11.18
CA LEU A 23 -5.11 -28.63 -10.94
C LEU A 23 -5.51 -27.20 -11.28
N ASP A 24 -5.17 -26.18 -10.48
CA ASP A 24 -4.92 -24.84 -11.03
C ASP A 24 -4.21 -23.91 -10.03
N ASP A 25 -3.23 -23.21 -10.60
CA ASP A 25 -2.48 -22.03 -10.22
C ASP A 25 -1.73 -21.93 -8.88
N THR A 26 -0.40 -21.88 -9.04
CA THR A 26 0.54 -21.09 -8.25
C THR A 26 -0.03 -19.72 -7.85
N PHE A 27 -0.63 -19.66 -6.67
CA PHE A 27 -0.86 -18.41 -5.97
C PHE A 27 0.50 -17.96 -5.41
N VAL A 28 1.12 -16.99 -6.07
CA VAL A 28 2.17 -16.18 -5.42
C VAL A 28 1.46 -15.44 -4.30
N GLN A 29 1.58 -15.94 -3.06
CA GLN A 29 1.25 -15.12 -1.90
C GLN A 29 2.26 -13.98 -1.86
N THR A 30 1.85 -12.80 -2.29
CA THR A 30 2.47 -11.54 -1.89
C THR A 30 2.56 -11.56 -0.37
N LEU A 31 3.78 -11.67 0.16
CA LEU A 31 4.01 -11.47 1.58
C LEU A 31 3.48 -10.07 1.93
N PRO A 32 2.63 -9.90 2.95
CA PRO A 32 2.28 -8.58 3.40
C PRO A 32 3.57 -7.93 3.89
N GLY A 33 4.10 -6.98 3.10
CA GLY A 33 5.01 -5.99 3.63
C GLY A 33 4.33 -5.39 4.86
N THR A 34 5.04 -5.34 5.98
CA THR A 34 4.49 -4.80 7.23
C THR A 34 4.06 -3.36 6.98
N GLN A 35 2.76 -3.12 6.77
CA GLN A 35 2.21 -1.77 6.70
C GLN A 35 2.52 -1.09 8.03
N PRO A 36 3.21 0.07 8.04
CA PRO A 36 3.40 0.84 9.25
C PRO A 36 2.04 1.18 9.86
N PRO A 37 1.97 1.42 11.19
CA PRO A 37 0.73 1.89 11.82
C PRO A 37 0.21 3.15 11.12
N THR A 38 -0.95 3.08 10.46
CA THR A 38 -1.54 4.23 9.72
C THR A 38 -2.11 5.30 10.65
N ASP A 39 -2.18 5.03 11.95
CA ASP A 39 -2.59 5.99 12.98
C ASP A 39 -1.52 7.05 13.31
N ARG A 40 -0.35 6.98 12.67
CA ARG A 40 0.80 7.88 12.93
C ARG A 40 1.41 8.54 11.71
N PHE A 41 0.89 8.24 10.52
CA PHE A 41 1.44 8.72 9.27
C PHE A 41 0.30 9.05 8.30
N PRO A 42 0.50 10.02 7.40
CA PRO A 42 -0.41 10.20 6.28
C PRO A 42 -0.36 9.01 5.33
N ASP A 43 -1.52 8.66 4.79
CA ASP A 43 -1.66 7.71 3.69
C ASP A 43 -1.66 8.45 2.35
N VAL A 44 -0.94 7.90 1.37
CA VAL A 44 -1.02 8.31 -0.04
C VAL A 44 -2.19 7.58 -0.69
N LEU A 45 -3.22 8.34 -1.08
CA LEU A 45 -4.46 7.79 -1.65
C LEU A 45 -4.46 7.80 -3.18
N ALA A 46 -3.75 8.73 -3.80
CA ALA A 46 -3.62 8.81 -5.25
C ALA A 46 -2.32 9.52 -5.65
N VAL A 47 -1.75 9.11 -6.77
CA VAL A 47 -0.61 9.77 -7.43
C VAL A 47 -0.94 9.88 -8.91
N GLU A 48 -0.76 11.06 -9.47
CA GLU A 48 -0.88 11.32 -10.91
C GLU A 48 0.39 12.02 -11.41
N LEU A 49 1.07 11.40 -12.38
CA LEU A 49 2.20 11.99 -13.09
C LEU A 49 1.71 12.62 -14.39
N ARG A 50 1.89 13.93 -14.53
CA ARG A 50 1.50 14.70 -15.72
C ARG A 50 2.73 15.14 -16.51
N PRO A 51 2.99 14.61 -17.71
CA PRO A 51 4.15 15.01 -18.51
C PRO A 51 4.16 16.52 -18.81
N GLN A 52 5.31 17.17 -18.60
CA GLN A 52 5.56 18.58 -18.90
C GLN A 52 6.69 18.79 -19.93
N GLY A 53 7.43 17.73 -20.25
CA GLY A 53 8.56 17.74 -21.18
C GLY A 53 9.27 16.40 -21.16
N ASP A 54 10.44 16.36 -21.80
CA ASP A 54 11.27 15.15 -21.84
C ASP A 54 11.63 14.70 -20.42
N ARG A 55 10.98 13.62 -19.97
CA ARG A 55 11.19 13.04 -18.64
C ARG A 55 10.99 14.03 -17.47
N VAL A 56 10.12 15.02 -17.64
CA VAL A 56 9.74 15.99 -16.61
C VAL A 56 8.24 15.90 -16.36
N TYR A 57 7.85 15.79 -15.09
CA TYR A 57 6.47 15.55 -14.69
C TYR A 57 6.04 16.52 -13.58
N ASP A 58 4.80 16.98 -13.65
CA ASP A 58 4.10 17.50 -12.49
C ASP A 58 3.47 16.31 -11.76
N VAL A 59 3.72 16.20 -10.46
CA VAL A 59 3.24 15.08 -9.63
C VAL A 59 2.15 15.58 -8.69
N ALA A 60 0.91 15.22 -8.97
CA ALA A 60 -0.22 15.49 -8.09
C ALA A 60 -0.40 14.32 -7.11
N VAL A 61 -0.37 14.62 -5.82
CA VAL A 61 -0.46 13.62 -4.74
C VAL A 61 -1.66 13.94 -3.87
N THR A 62 -2.53 12.95 -3.67
CA THR A 62 -3.64 13.01 -2.71
C THR A 62 -3.21 12.34 -1.42
N LEU A 63 -3.22 13.10 -0.32
CA LEU A 63 -2.88 12.64 1.01
C LEU A 63 -4.11 12.61 1.91
N SER A 64 -4.11 11.67 2.85
CA SER A 64 -5.05 11.63 3.98
C SER A 64 -4.27 11.47 5.27
N SER A 65 -4.48 12.36 6.23
CA SER A 65 -3.86 12.23 7.56
C SER A 65 -4.88 11.77 8.60
N PRO A 66 -4.52 10.86 9.52
CA PRO A 66 -5.42 10.42 10.60
C PRO A 66 -5.73 11.53 11.63
N TYR A 67 -4.93 12.60 11.63
CA TYR A 67 -5.10 13.84 12.37
C TYR A 67 -4.57 14.98 11.49
N ASP A 68 -5.11 16.18 11.67
CA ASP A 68 -4.61 17.35 10.97
C ASP A 68 -4.92 18.59 11.80
N THR A 69 -3.86 19.20 12.34
CA THR A 69 -3.89 20.34 13.26
C THR A 69 -2.64 21.19 13.05
N PRO A 70 -2.63 22.48 13.42
CA PRO A 70 -1.43 23.31 13.33
C PRO A 70 -0.19 22.71 14.02
N GLU A 71 -0.37 21.92 15.09
CA GLU A 71 0.72 21.29 15.84
C GLU A 71 1.23 19.99 15.19
N ARG A 72 0.40 19.30 14.40
CA ARG A 72 0.74 18.03 13.75
C ARG A 72 -0.15 17.79 12.53
N TYR A 73 0.50 17.74 11.37
CA TYR A 73 -0.10 17.51 10.05
C TYR A 73 0.90 16.79 9.14
N ALA A 74 0.44 16.39 7.95
CA ALA A 74 1.33 15.92 6.90
C ALA A 74 2.13 17.09 6.31
N ASP A 75 3.44 17.13 6.57
CA ASP A 75 4.30 18.25 6.16
C ASP A 75 5.02 18.01 4.83
N GLY A 76 4.67 16.94 4.10
CA GLY A 76 5.20 16.69 2.77
C GLY A 76 5.03 15.27 2.26
N TRP A 77 5.67 15.02 1.12
CA TRP A 77 5.88 13.69 0.55
C TRP A 77 7.22 13.61 -0.16
N ARG A 78 7.65 12.39 -0.50
CA ARG A 78 8.78 12.13 -1.39
C ARG A 78 8.41 11.16 -2.51
N VAL A 79 9.11 11.27 -3.62
CA VAL A 79 9.02 10.35 -4.77
C VAL A 79 10.31 9.57 -4.85
N LEU A 80 10.20 8.25 -4.90
CA LEU A 80 11.29 7.29 -4.88
C LEU A 80 11.36 6.52 -6.20
N ASP A 81 12.57 6.15 -6.62
CA ASP A 81 12.77 5.13 -7.64
C ASP A 81 12.61 3.71 -7.04
N PRO A 82 12.64 2.63 -7.86
CA PRO A 82 12.49 1.25 -7.39
C PRO A 82 13.59 0.80 -6.43
N GLU A 83 14.77 1.44 -6.47
CA GLU A 83 15.87 1.17 -5.56
C GLU A 83 15.75 1.96 -4.23
N GLY A 84 14.76 2.84 -4.10
CA GLY A 84 14.52 3.66 -2.93
C GLY A 84 15.31 4.98 -2.88
N ASN A 85 15.96 5.38 -3.98
CA ASN A 85 16.58 6.69 -4.07
C ASN A 85 15.52 7.79 -4.23
N VAL A 86 15.74 8.93 -3.60
CA VAL A 86 14.82 10.07 -3.68
C VAL A 86 15.02 10.81 -4.99
N LEU A 87 14.00 10.79 -5.84
CA LEU A 87 13.93 11.59 -7.08
C LEU A 87 13.50 13.02 -6.81
N GLY A 88 12.67 13.22 -5.79
CA GLY A 88 12.22 14.54 -5.35
C GLY A 88 11.38 14.51 -4.10
N ALA A 89 11.13 15.68 -3.52
CA ALA A 89 10.27 15.84 -2.35
C ALA A 89 9.51 17.16 -2.42
N HIS A 90 8.36 17.20 -1.75
CA HIS A 90 7.53 18.39 -1.64
C HIS A 90 7.23 18.66 -0.15
N THR A 91 7.32 19.92 0.25
CA THR A 91 7.05 20.36 1.63
C THR A 91 5.73 21.12 1.68
N LEU A 92 4.91 20.80 2.68
CA LEU A 92 3.67 21.49 3.02
C LEU A 92 3.87 22.30 4.29
N GLY A 93 3.37 23.54 4.32
CA GLY A 93 3.69 24.51 5.37
C GLY A 93 2.57 24.79 6.37
N HIS A 94 1.42 24.12 6.27
CA HIS A 94 0.28 24.30 7.15
C HIS A 94 -0.60 23.05 7.18
N ASP A 95 -1.49 22.99 8.17
CA ASP A 95 -2.51 21.96 8.29
C ASP A 95 -3.58 22.08 7.18
N HIS A 96 -4.23 20.97 6.87
CA HIS A 96 -5.27 20.89 5.84
C HIS A 96 -6.58 20.30 6.41
N ALA A 97 -6.88 20.55 7.69
CA ALA A 97 -7.93 19.86 8.43
C ALA A 97 -9.32 19.97 7.78
N ALA A 98 -9.61 21.09 7.11
CA ALA A 98 -10.88 21.34 6.43
C ALA A 98 -10.96 20.76 5.01
N GLU A 99 -9.88 20.15 4.52
CA GLU A 99 -9.74 19.69 3.13
C GLU A 99 -9.46 18.20 3.00
N GLN A 100 -9.45 17.43 4.10
CA GLN A 100 -9.08 16.01 4.07
C GLN A 100 -10.11 15.14 3.32
N PRO A 101 -9.69 14.27 2.37
CA PRO A 101 -8.33 14.17 1.81
C PRO A 101 -8.04 15.30 0.81
N PHE A 102 -6.80 15.79 0.81
CA PHE A 102 -6.40 16.94 -0.02
C PHE A 102 -5.36 16.54 -1.08
N THR A 103 -5.34 17.28 -2.19
CA THR A 103 -4.37 17.09 -3.28
C THR A 103 -3.47 18.31 -3.41
N ARG A 104 -2.16 18.09 -3.59
CA ARG A 104 -1.18 19.13 -3.94
C ARG A 104 -0.26 18.63 -5.06
N THR A 105 0.35 19.57 -5.77
CA THR A 105 1.19 19.28 -6.93
C THR A 105 2.63 19.71 -6.69
N GLN A 106 3.57 18.78 -6.91
CA GLN A 106 4.99 19.06 -7.03
C GLN A 106 5.32 19.27 -8.52
N PRO A 107 5.73 20.48 -8.93
CA PRO A 107 6.05 20.73 -10.33
C PRO A 107 7.43 20.21 -10.70
N SER A 108 7.62 19.92 -12.00
CA SER A 108 8.94 19.77 -12.62
C SER A 108 9.85 18.69 -11.99
N LEU A 109 9.30 17.55 -11.57
CA LEU A 109 10.09 16.39 -11.18
C LEU A 109 10.74 15.77 -12.41
N HIS A 110 12.06 15.66 -12.42
CA HIS A 110 12.78 14.88 -13.43
C HIS A 110 12.88 13.42 -13.02
N ILE A 111 12.49 12.51 -13.91
CA ILE A 111 12.58 11.06 -13.68
C ILE A 111 13.56 10.46 -14.71
N PRO A 112 14.72 9.93 -14.30
CA PRO A 112 15.71 9.40 -15.23
C PRO A 112 15.16 8.32 -16.17
N ALA A 113 15.76 8.17 -17.36
CA ALA A 113 15.40 7.08 -18.28
C ALA A 113 15.65 5.72 -17.62
N GLY A 114 14.79 4.74 -17.92
CA GLY A 114 14.82 3.40 -17.32
C GLY A 114 14.10 3.27 -15.98
N ILE A 115 13.50 4.35 -15.47
CA ILE A 115 12.54 4.32 -14.36
C ILE A 115 11.13 4.34 -14.94
N ASP A 116 10.45 3.19 -14.86
CA ASP A 116 9.10 2.99 -15.40
C ASP A 116 8.03 3.03 -14.31
N GLU A 117 8.42 3.05 -13.04
CA GLU A 117 7.52 3.21 -11.90
C GLU A 117 8.19 4.01 -10.78
N VAL A 118 7.40 4.74 -10.01
CA VAL A 118 7.85 5.48 -8.83
C VAL A 118 6.96 5.19 -7.63
N THR A 119 7.54 5.22 -6.43
CA THR A 119 6.80 5.09 -5.18
C THR A 119 6.71 6.43 -4.47
N VAL A 120 5.51 6.81 -4.03
CA VAL A 120 5.28 8.02 -3.24
C VAL A 120 5.00 7.66 -1.79
N GLU A 121 5.67 8.36 -0.88
CA GLU A 121 5.48 8.23 0.56
C GLU A 121 5.10 9.57 1.18
N GLY A 122 4.04 9.58 2.01
CA GLY A 122 3.68 10.74 2.81
C GLY A 122 4.59 10.89 4.03
N ARG A 123 4.68 12.12 4.57
CA ARG A 123 5.47 12.45 5.75
C ARG A 123 4.61 13.08 6.84
N ASP A 124 4.68 12.50 8.03
CA ASP A 124 4.21 13.15 9.26
C ASP A 124 5.31 14.04 9.83
N GLN A 125 4.93 15.23 10.32
CA GLN A 125 5.88 16.21 10.88
C GLN A 125 6.74 15.66 12.02
N ALA A 126 6.18 14.79 12.88
CA ALA A 126 6.86 14.27 14.06
C ALA A 126 7.52 12.90 13.84
N ASN A 127 6.91 12.03 13.04
CA ASN A 127 7.30 10.64 12.88
C ASN A 127 8.08 10.37 11.59
N GLY A 128 8.13 11.33 10.66
CA GLY A 128 8.79 11.16 9.37
C GLY A 128 7.93 10.40 8.36
N PHE A 129 8.57 9.67 7.45
CA PHE A 129 7.89 8.96 6.36
C PHE A 129 7.28 7.65 6.85
N GLY A 130 6.09 7.32 6.35
CA GLY A 130 5.39 6.08 6.68
C GLY A 130 3.97 6.07 6.14
N GLY A 131 3.14 5.21 6.72
CA GLY A 131 1.75 5.03 6.28
C GLY A 131 1.65 4.21 5.01
N SER A 132 0.48 4.27 4.36
CA SER A 132 0.25 3.63 3.08
C SER A 132 0.94 4.43 1.96
N THR A 133 1.74 3.75 1.17
CA THR A 133 2.44 4.32 0.01
C THR A 133 1.70 3.94 -1.26
N LEU A 134 1.97 4.66 -2.35
CA LEU A 134 1.41 4.32 -3.66
C LEU A 134 2.51 4.29 -4.72
N THR A 135 2.54 3.20 -5.48
CA THR A 135 3.40 3.04 -6.66
C THR A 135 2.59 3.39 -7.90
N ALA A 136 3.16 4.23 -8.77
CA ALA A 136 2.54 4.68 -10.00
C ALA A 136 3.48 4.44 -11.18
N GLU A 137 2.93 3.96 -12.30
CA GLU A 137 3.65 3.86 -13.56
C GLU A 137 4.01 5.26 -14.06
N VAL A 138 5.21 5.39 -14.63
CA VAL A 138 5.69 6.62 -15.25
C VAL A 138 5.19 6.66 -16.70
N PRO A 139 4.36 7.64 -17.08
CA PRO A 139 3.90 7.76 -18.46
C PRO A 139 5.06 8.01 -19.42
N GLU A 140 4.93 7.49 -20.65
CA GLU A 140 5.85 7.77 -21.77
C GLU A 140 5.97 9.26 -22.09
#